data_AF-A0A397YU02-F1
#
_entry.id   AF-A0A397YU02-F1
#
_cell.length_a   1.000
_cell.length_b   1.000
_cell.length_c   1.000
_cell.angle_alpha   90.00
_cell.angle_beta   90.00
_cell.angle_gamma   90.00
#
_symmetry.space_group_name_H-M   'P 1'
#
loop_
_entity.id
_entity.type
_entity.pdbx_description
1 polymer ?
#
loop_
_entity_poly.entity_id
_entity_poly.type
_entity_poly.pdbx_seq_one_letter_code
_entity_poly.pdbx_strand_id
1 'polypeptide(L)'
;MESSSWIIPGLTDDVAALCLSRIPRSNFRLLSQVCRRWKTFLRSDHFNAVRKLTGRMEEFMCVLMEDKPGTSVYWEVFDSSGYKLGRVPNIPDPGPLKWGYGVTVLNEKILFIGGFTGSIGTPHASPDVYEFSPATNSWRKLGDMNIPRYSFSLAEVDGLLYVVQGFSNDGYCLFNTEVYNPQTNQWSLMDGPNIQVAIGFAFSFKSKLYVLDNGTATIDMYDTKTKTWEMLESNELAAVYSYTVVRNKVYFLDSERPGRLGVFDPEENSWTRVFVPTEPRGFQSKLGQWNNKVLLFLRGSVGKTIINDFNKEEGSEWRDCDQIKLSGYHVYSVLIKF
;
A
#
# COMPACT_ATOMS: atom_id res chain seq x y z
N MET A 1 9.66 8.82 47.78
CA MET A 1 8.74 7.75 47.34
C MET A 1 9.18 7.32 45.97
N GLU A 2 9.82 6.17 45.87
CA GLU A 2 10.26 5.61 44.59
C GLU A 2 9.03 5.36 43.71
N SER A 3 8.97 5.97 42.54
CA SER A 3 7.89 5.68 41.60
C SER A 3 8.09 4.24 41.12
N SER A 4 7.20 3.32 41.50
CA SER A 4 7.32 1.91 41.13
C SER A 4 7.49 1.78 39.62
N SER A 5 8.59 1.17 39.21
CA SER A 5 9.05 1.07 37.82
C SER A 5 8.39 -0.05 37.05
N TRP A 6 7.15 -0.45 37.36
CA TRP A 6 6.48 -1.60 36.73
C TRP A 6 5.38 -1.20 35.75
N ILE A 7 5.23 -1.93 34.64
CA ILE A 7 4.11 -1.75 33.69
C ILE A 7 2.78 -2.17 34.33
N ILE A 8 2.73 -3.38 34.92
CA ILE A 8 1.60 -3.87 35.70
C ILE A 8 2.10 -4.11 37.12
N PRO A 9 1.51 -3.48 38.14
CA PRO A 9 1.94 -3.67 39.53
C PRO A 9 1.96 -5.16 39.93
N GLY A 10 3.08 -5.62 40.49
CA GLY A 10 3.26 -7.01 40.91
C GLY A 10 3.69 -7.99 39.82
N LEU A 11 3.88 -7.53 38.56
CA LEU A 11 4.46 -8.33 37.48
C LEU A 11 5.81 -7.77 37.05
N THR A 12 6.69 -8.64 36.54
CA THR A 12 7.87 -8.19 35.79
C THR A 12 7.43 -7.56 34.47
N ASP A 13 8.26 -6.66 33.93
CA ASP A 13 7.93 -5.97 32.68
C ASP A 13 7.76 -6.95 31.50
N ASP A 14 8.51 -8.05 31.46
CA ASP A 14 8.36 -9.10 30.44
C ASP A 14 6.99 -9.81 30.53
N VAL A 15 6.57 -10.19 31.75
CA VAL A 15 5.27 -10.85 31.95
C VAL A 15 4.14 -9.87 31.63
N ALA A 16 4.26 -8.62 32.06
CA ALA A 16 3.33 -7.56 31.71
C ALA A 16 3.22 -7.35 30.19
N ALA A 17 4.35 -7.34 29.48
CA ALA A 17 4.40 -7.24 28.03
C ALA A 17 3.66 -8.39 27.35
N LEU A 18 3.89 -9.63 27.80
CA LEU A 18 3.20 -10.81 27.29
C LEU A 18 1.70 -10.81 27.60
N CYS A 19 1.29 -10.29 28.75
CA CYS A 19 -0.13 -10.15 29.08
C CYS A 19 -0.80 -9.14 28.14
N LEU A 20 -0.22 -7.95 27.99
CA LEU A 20 -0.77 -6.89 27.14
C LEU A 20 -0.73 -7.28 25.65
N SER A 21 0.27 -8.05 25.21
CA SER A 21 0.40 -8.45 23.80
C SER A 21 -0.72 -9.37 23.32
N ARG A 22 -1.39 -10.07 24.24
CA ARG A 22 -2.52 -10.97 23.94
C ARG A 22 -3.84 -10.22 23.72
N ILE A 23 -3.93 -8.96 24.11
CA ILE A 23 -5.15 -8.17 23.96
C ILE A 23 -5.28 -7.77 22.48
N PRO A 24 -6.48 -7.83 21.87
CA PRO A 24 -6.70 -7.34 20.52
C PRO A 24 -6.45 -5.83 20.39
N ARG A 25 -5.92 -5.40 19.24
CA ARG A 25 -5.57 -4.00 18.98
C ARG A 25 -6.77 -3.06 19.09
N SER A 26 -7.97 -3.55 18.76
CA SER A 26 -9.24 -2.81 18.91
C SER A 26 -9.46 -2.27 20.33
N ASN A 27 -8.91 -2.93 21.36
CA ASN A 27 -9.00 -2.51 22.75
C ASN A 27 -7.88 -1.53 23.18
N PHE A 28 -6.86 -1.29 22.36
CA PHE A 28 -5.68 -0.54 22.81
C PHE A 28 -5.97 0.92 23.08
N ARG A 29 -6.98 1.49 22.39
CA ARG A 29 -7.46 2.82 22.72
C ARG A 29 -7.90 2.91 24.17
N LEU A 30 -8.62 1.90 24.67
CA LEU A 30 -9.05 1.81 26.07
C LEU A 30 -7.85 1.56 27.01
N LEU A 31 -6.96 0.62 26.66
CA LEU A 31 -5.76 0.34 27.47
C LEU A 31 -4.86 1.58 27.61
N SER A 32 -4.74 2.39 26.57
CA SER A 32 -3.94 3.62 26.59
C SER A 32 -4.48 4.70 27.53
N GLN A 33 -5.73 4.56 28.01
CA GLN A 33 -6.35 5.47 28.97
C GLN A 33 -6.10 5.06 30.42
N VAL A 34 -5.63 3.84 30.68
CA VAL A 34 -5.38 3.33 32.05
C VAL A 34 -4.34 4.18 32.77
N CYS A 35 -3.17 4.39 32.15
CA CYS A 35 -2.15 5.29 32.69
C CYS A 35 -1.18 5.75 31.59
N ARG A 36 -0.41 6.81 31.88
CA ARG A 36 0.62 7.33 30.94
C ARG A 36 1.63 6.27 30.54
N ARG A 37 2.00 5.38 31.47
CA ARG A 37 2.98 4.32 31.21
C ARG A 37 2.45 3.30 30.21
N TRP A 38 1.22 2.83 30.33
CA TRP A 38 0.59 1.94 29.35
C TRP A 38 0.48 2.62 27.99
N LYS A 39 0.05 3.89 27.97
CA LYS A 39 0.02 4.68 26.73
C LYS A 39 1.37 4.73 26.02
N THR A 40 2.46 4.99 26.75
CA THR A 40 3.81 5.02 26.19
C THR A 40 4.28 3.63 25.77
N PHE A 41 4.05 2.61 26.60
CA PHE A 41 4.47 1.24 26.34
C PHE A 41 3.79 0.63 25.10
N LEU A 42 2.47 0.78 24.97
CA LEU A 42 1.68 0.28 23.83
C LEU A 42 2.04 0.94 22.48
N ARG A 43 2.81 2.04 22.53
CA ARG A 43 3.32 2.79 21.37
C ARG A 43 4.82 2.56 21.12
N SER A 44 5.48 1.75 21.94
CA SER A 44 6.92 1.53 21.87
C SER A 44 7.27 0.44 20.86
N ASP A 45 8.44 0.57 20.22
CA ASP A 45 8.98 -0.45 19.31
C ASP A 45 9.21 -1.77 20.02
N HIS A 46 9.57 -1.73 21.31
CA HIS A 46 9.71 -2.92 22.14
C HIS A 46 8.40 -3.72 22.21
N PHE A 47 7.27 -3.07 22.46
CA PHE A 47 5.98 -3.78 22.54
C PHE A 47 5.55 -4.33 21.18
N ASN A 48 5.82 -3.62 20.09
CA ASN A 48 5.58 -4.12 18.72
C ASN A 48 6.43 -5.37 18.45
N ALA A 49 7.71 -5.34 18.85
CA ALA A 49 8.59 -6.50 18.75
C ALA A 49 8.06 -7.69 19.56
N VAL A 50 7.53 -7.48 20.76
CA VAL A 50 6.91 -8.54 21.58
C VAL A 50 5.69 -9.13 20.86
N ARG A 51 4.80 -8.32 20.29
CA ARG A 51 3.65 -8.82 19.52
C ARG A 51 4.08 -9.60 18.28
N LYS A 52 5.11 -9.13 17.57
CA LYS A 52 5.69 -9.81 16.41
C LYS A 52 6.26 -11.18 16.80
N LEU A 53 7.08 -11.25 17.84
CA LEU A 53 7.67 -12.50 18.33
C LEU A 53 6.64 -13.50 18.86
N THR A 54 5.53 -13.01 19.41
CA THR A 54 4.46 -13.86 19.96
C THR A 54 3.37 -14.23 18.96
N GLY A 55 3.52 -13.84 17.68
CA GLY A 55 2.55 -14.13 16.62
C GLY A 55 1.19 -13.44 16.86
N ARG A 56 1.20 -12.27 17.49
CA ARG A 56 0.00 -11.49 17.84
C ARG A 56 -0.24 -10.29 16.93
N MET A 57 0.45 -10.23 15.80
CA MET A 57 0.22 -9.19 14.80
C MET A 57 -1.16 -9.39 14.16
N GLU A 58 -1.91 -8.30 14.05
CA GLU A 58 -3.21 -8.28 13.41
C GLU A 58 -3.07 -7.52 12.08
N GLU A 59 -3.71 -8.03 11.03
CA GLU A 59 -3.76 -7.36 9.72
C GLU A 59 -5.04 -6.54 9.61
N PHE A 60 -4.88 -5.29 9.18
CA PHE A 60 -5.98 -4.37 8.91
C PHE A 60 -5.90 -3.89 7.48
N MET A 61 -7.05 -3.78 6.83
CA MET A 61 -7.17 -3.16 5.51
C MET A 61 -7.60 -1.72 5.67
N CYS A 62 -6.75 -0.80 5.23
CA CYS A 62 -7.04 0.62 5.17
C CYS A 62 -7.41 0.98 3.73
N VAL A 63 -8.63 1.45 3.53
CA VAL A 63 -9.17 1.79 2.21
C VAL A 63 -9.35 3.30 2.12
N LEU A 64 -8.66 3.93 1.17
CA LEU A 64 -8.89 5.30 0.78
C LEU A 64 -10.03 5.34 -0.23
N MET A 65 -11.04 6.14 0.06
CA MET A 65 -12.24 6.25 -0.76
C MET A 65 -12.58 7.69 -1.09
N GLU A 66 -13.41 7.85 -2.10
CA GLU A 66 -14.08 9.09 -2.49
C GLU A 66 -15.57 9.03 -2.18
N ASP A 67 -16.15 10.11 -1.63
CA ASP A 67 -17.62 10.23 -1.52
C ASP A 67 -18.24 10.37 -2.90
N LYS A 68 -17.68 11.31 -3.68
CA LYS A 68 -17.94 11.50 -5.10
C LYS A 68 -16.60 11.59 -5.81
N PRO A 69 -16.46 10.98 -6.99
CA PRO A 69 -15.19 11.00 -7.72
C PRO A 69 -14.65 12.42 -7.88
N GLY A 70 -13.41 12.66 -7.41
CA GLY A 70 -12.72 13.94 -7.53
C GLY A 70 -13.13 15.05 -6.55
N THR A 71 -13.94 14.79 -5.51
CA THR A 71 -14.39 15.87 -4.59
C THR A 71 -13.80 15.82 -3.19
N SER A 72 -13.94 14.69 -2.51
CA SER A 72 -13.57 14.52 -1.10
C SER A 72 -13.16 13.08 -0.89
N VAL A 73 -12.16 12.89 -0.05
CA VAL A 73 -11.60 11.59 0.26
C VAL A 73 -11.61 11.33 1.75
N TYR A 74 -11.71 10.06 2.12
CA TYR A 74 -11.64 9.61 3.51
C TYR A 74 -11.17 8.16 3.57
N TRP A 75 -10.66 7.79 4.73
CA TRP A 75 -10.18 6.44 4.99
C TRP A 75 -11.19 5.65 5.80
N GLU A 76 -11.34 4.36 5.48
CA GLU A 76 -11.95 3.38 6.37
C GLU A 76 -10.98 2.26 6.69
N VAL A 77 -11.14 1.70 7.90
CA VAL A 77 -10.31 0.59 8.39
C VAL A 77 -11.20 -0.61 8.67
N PHE A 78 -10.82 -1.74 8.10
CA PHE A 78 -11.45 -3.04 8.29
C PHE A 78 -10.47 -4.01 8.94
N ASP A 79 -10.94 -4.83 9.86
CA ASP A 79 -10.16 -5.94 10.40
C ASP A 79 -10.20 -7.18 9.48
N SER A 80 -9.55 -8.26 9.91
CA SER A 80 -9.51 -9.54 9.20
C SER A 80 -10.86 -10.28 9.13
N SER A 81 -11.87 -9.87 9.90
CA SER A 81 -13.25 -10.39 9.81
C SER A 81 -14.13 -9.59 8.86
N GLY A 82 -13.70 -8.38 8.49
CA GLY A 82 -14.45 -7.40 7.69
C GLY A 82 -15.20 -6.41 8.55
N TYR A 83 -15.00 -6.41 9.87
CA TYR A 83 -15.62 -5.43 10.75
C TYR A 83 -14.96 -4.07 10.56
N LYS A 84 -15.79 -3.05 10.34
CA LYS A 84 -15.36 -1.66 10.19
C LYS A 84 -15.02 -1.07 11.55
N LEU A 85 -13.74 -0.82 11.79
CA LEU A 85 -13.22 -0.28 13.05
C LEU A 85 -13.37 1.25 13.15
N GLY A 86 -13.45 1.94 12.02
CA GLY A 86 -13.58 3.39 11.98
C GLY A 86 -12.85 4.02 10.80
N ARG A 87 -12.35 5.24 11.02
CA ARG A 87 -11.67 6.05 10.01
C ARG A 87 -10.30 6.50 10.49
N VAL A 88 -9.34 6.53 9.56
CA VAL A 88 -8.07 7.23 9.75
C VAL A 88 -8.31 8.72 9.49
N PRO A 89 -7.76 9.64 10.30
CA PRO A 89 -7.84 11.07 9.99
C PRO A 89 -7.28 11.35 8.59
N ASN A 90 -7.80 12.35 7.90
CA ASN A 90 -7.21 12.75 6.62
C ASN A 90 -5.83 13.38 6.82
N ILE A 91 -5.01 13.30 5.77
CA ILE A 91 -3.72 13.98 5.71
C ILE A 91 -3.98 15.48 5.86
N PRO A 92 -3.26 16.18 6.76
CA PRO A 92 -3.30 17.64 6.84
C PRO A 92 -2.92 18.28 5.49
N ASP A 93 -3.44 19.48 5.22
CA ASP A 93 -3.23 20.24 3.98
C ASP A 93 -1.79 20.18 3.40
N PRO A 94 -1.60 19.93 2.09
CA PRO A 94 -2.60 19.64 1.06
C PRO A 94 -3.07 18.19 1.14
N GLY A 95 -4.33 18.00 1.56
CA GLY A 95 -4.95 16.69 1.76
C GLY A 95 -4.97 15.81 0.49
N PRO A 96 -5.63 14.64 0.52
CA PRO A 96 -5.41 13.60 -0.49
C PRO A 96 -6.19 13.82 -1.81
N LEU A 97 -6.58 15.05 -2.11
CA LEU A 97 -7.18 15.47 -3.38
C LEU A 97 -6.16 15.65 -4.52
N LYS A 98 -4.93 15.14 -4.32
CA LYS A 98 -3.93 15.02 -5.38
C LYS A 98 -4.38 13.93 -6.37
N TRP A 99 -3.82 13.89 -7.57
CA TRP A 99 -3.89 12.74 -8.45
C TRP A 99 -2.50 12.15 -8.68
N GLY A 100 -2.41 10.90 -9.12
CA GLY A 100 -1.12 10.26 -9.41
C GLY A 100 -0.17 10.17 -8.20
N TYR A 101 -0.69 10.24 -6.97
CA TYR A 101 0.09 10.01 -5.76
C TYR A 101 0.29 8.51 -5.53
N GLY A 102 1.32 8.18 -4.76
CA GLY A 102 1.59 6.83 -4.30
C GLY A 102 1.12 6.61 -2.86
N VAL A 103 0.58 5.43 -2.58
CA VAL A 103 0.26 4.97 -1.23
C VAL A 103 0.91 3.63 -1.00
N THR A 104 1.65 3.47 0.09
CA THR A 104 2.27 2.20 0.46
C THR A 104 2.31 2.02 1.98
N VAL A 105 2.83 0.89 2.44
CA VAL A 105 3.12 0.63 3.84
C VAL A 105 4.62 0.40 4.02
N LEU A 106 5.21 1.10 4.98
CA LEU A 106 6.60 0.93 5.39
C LEU A 106 6.66 0.94 6.92
N ASN A 107 7.35 -0.03 7.52
CA ASN A 107 7.46 -0.16 8.98
C ASN A 107 6.11 -0.06 9.70
N GLU A 108 5.11 -0.77 9.18
CA GLU A 108 3.77 -0.85 9.78
C GLU A 108 3.04 0.50 9.87
N LYS A 109 3.33 1.39 8.92
CA LYS A 109 2.73 2.72 8.80
C LYS A 109 2.36 3.00 7.36
N ILE A 110 1.33 3.80 7.14
CA ILE A 110 0.89 4.17 5.79
C ILE A 110 1.69 5.39 5.35
N LEU A 111 2.29 5.31 4.17
CA LEU A 111 2.96 6.44 3.54
C LEU A 111 2.10 6.93 2.37
N PHE A 112 1.98 8.25 2.28
CA PHE A 112 1.36 8.97 1.16
C PHE A 112 2.43 9.86 0.53
N ILE A 113 2.67 9.71 -0.76
CA ILE A 113 3.85 10.24 -1.44
C ILE A 113 3.44 10.98 -2.71
N GLY A 114 3.94 12.20 -2.85
CA GLY A 114 3.86 13.01 -4.06
C GLY A 114 2.45 13.21 -4.60
N GLY A 115 2.31 13.07 -5.92
CA GLY A 115 1.10 13.36 -6.66
C GLY A 115 1.05 14.81 -7.15
N PHE A 116 -0.03 15.16 -7.85
CA PHE A 116 -0.21 16.51 -8.38
C PHE A 116 -1.55 17.11 -8.00
N THR A 117 -1.55 18.42 -7.79
CA THR A 117 -2.77 19.26 -7.71
C THR A 117 -2.84 20.18 -8.94
N GLY A 118 -3.99 20.82 -9.17
CA GLY A 118 -4.17 21.76 -10.28
C GLY A 118 -5.00 21.22 -11.44
N SER A 119 -5.22 22.05 -12.46
CA SER A 119 -6.00 21.70 -13.66
C SER A 119 -5.10 21.27 -14.82
N ILE A 120 -5.69 20.62 -15.84
CA ILE A 120 -4.99 20.24 -17.07
C ILE A 120 -4.31 21.49 -17.67
N GLY A 121 -2.97 21.45 -17.80
CA GLY A 121 -2.14 22.55 -18.30
C GLY A 121 -1.38 23.35 -17.23
N THR A 122 -1.71 23.18 -15.94
CA THR A 122 -0.94 23.73 -14.80
C THR A 122 -0.76 22.68 -13.70
N PRO A 123 -0.11 21.54 -14.00
CA PRO A 123 0.14 20.53 -12.98
C PRO A 123 1.08 21.08 -11.91
N HIS A 124 0.72 20.88 -10.65
CA HIS A 124 1.56 21.16 -9.50
C HIS A 124 1.97 19.84 -8.85
N ALA A 125 3.07 19.26 -9.34
CA ALA A 125 3.64 18.06 -8.76
C ALA A 125 4.17 18.37 -7.35
N SER A 126 4.02 17.41 -6.45
CA SER A 126 4.41 17.55 -5.05
C SER A 126 5.57 16.62 -4.73
N PRO A 127 6.57 17.09 -3.95
CA PRO A 127 7.59 16.23 -3.39
C PRO A 127 7.20 15.66 -2.02
N ASP A 128 6.03 16.03 -1.49
CA ASP A 128 5.69 15.80 -0.09
C ASP A 128 5.52 14.33 0.22
N VAL A 129 5.96 13.95 1.42
CA VAL A 129 5.77 12.61 1.97
C VAL A 129 5.16 12.72 3.35
N TYR A 130 4.08 11.98 3.57
CA TYR A 130 3.38 11.91 4.85
C TYR A 130 3.29 10.48 5.35
N GLU A 131 3.44 10.30 6.65
CA GLU A 131 3.34 9.00 7.33
C GLU A 131 2.22 9.02 8.36
N PHE A 132 1.32 8.05 8.30
CA PHE A 132 0.32 7.79 9.33
C PHE A 132 0.80 6.69 10.28
N SER A 133 0.86 7.01 11.57
CA SER A 133 1.11 6.01 12.62
C SER A 133 -0.19 5.58 13.30
N PRO A 134 -0.57 4.29 13.22
CA PRO A 134 -1.69 3.76 14.00
C PRO A 134 -1.50 3.87 15.52
N ALA A 135 -0.25 3.90 15.99
CA ALA A 135 0.08 3.99 17.41
C ALA A 135 -0.29 5.36 18.01
N THR A 136 -0.07 6.44 17.25
CA THR A 136 -0.41 7.81 17.66
C THR A 136 -1.74 8.29 17.09
N ASN A 137 -2.29 7.59 16.10
CA ASN A 137 -3.47 7.98 15.33
C ASN A 137 -3.31 9.38 14.71
N SER A 138 -2.16 9.63 14.10
CA SER A 138 -1.83 10.94 13.52
C SER A 138 -0.92 10.79 12.31
N TRP A 139 -1.05 11.74 11.39
CA TRP A 139 -0.10 11.94 10.31
C TRP A 139 1.07 12.82 10.77
N ARG A 140 2.23 12.63 10.17
CA ARG A 140 3.36 13.56 10.23
C ARG A 140 3.99 13.71 8.86
N LYS A 141 4.59 14.87 8.59
CA LYS A 141 5.40 15.10 7.39
C LYS A 141 6.77 14.42 7.56
N LEU A 142 7.26 13.75 6.52
CA LEU A 142 8.59 13.16 6.42
C LEU A 142 9.51 14.03 5.55
N GLY A 143 10.73 13.57 5.29
CA GLY A 143 11.61 14.22 4.30
C GLY A 143 10.98 14.22 2.91
N ASP A 144 11.04 15.36 2.24
CA ASP A 144 10.52 15.55 0.89
C ASP A 144 11.40 14.80 -0.14
N MET A 145 10.78 14.29 -1.21
CA MET A 145 11.52 13.78 -2.37
C MET A 145 12.40 14.90 -2.97
N ASN A 146 13.51 14.52 -3.61
CA ASN A 146 14.39 15.47 -4.29
C ASN A 146 13.68 16.11 -5.49
N ILE A 147 12.83 15.33 -6.19
CA ILE A 147 12.10 15.80 -7.37
C ILE A 147 10.60 15.63 -7.13
N PRO A 148 9.80 16.73 -7.18
CA PRO A 148 8.34 16.65 -7.17
C PRO A 148 7.84 15.80 -8.33
N ARG A 149 6.97 14.81 -8.04
CA ARG A 149 6.54 13.85 -9.06
C ARG A 149 5.12 13.31 -8.87
N TYR A 150 4.52 12.90 -9.97
CA TYR A 150 3.23 12.19 -10.02
C TYR A 150 3.24 11.05 -11.03
N SER A 151 2.27 10.13 -10.90
CA SER A 151 2.09 8.94 -11.75
C SER A 151 3.37 8.10 -11.90
N PHE A 152 4.07 7.90 -10.78
CA PHE A 152 5.31 7.14 -10.69
C PHE A 152 5.07 5.70 -10.20
N SER A 153 6.06 4.84 -10.41
CA SER A 153 6.10 3.48 -9.85
C SER A 153 6.63 3.51 -8.41
N LEU A 154 6.06 2.68 -7.52
CA LEU A 154 6.34 2.72 -6.07
C LEU A 154 6.43 1.30 -5.49
N ALA A 155 7.51 0.98 -4.77
CA ALA A 155 7.61 -0.28 -4.02
C ALA A 155 8.55 -0.20 -2.82
N GLU A 156 8.26 -0.98 -1.78
CA GLU A 156 9.15 -1.21 -0.64
C GLU A 156 10.01 -2.45 -0.89
N VAL A 157 11.33 -2.33 -0.72
CA VAL A 157 12.29 -3.42 -0.83
C VAL A 157 13.28 -3.33 0.32
N ASP A 158 13.36 -4.39 1.13
CA ASP A 158 14.31 -4.53 2.25
C ASP A 158 14.29 -3.35 3.25
N GLY A 159 13.12 -2.81 3.54
CA GLY A 159 12.91 -1.69 4.46
C GLY A 159 13.23 -0.31 3.88
N LEU A 160 13.54 -0.24 2.59
CA LEU A 160 13.72 1.00 1.84
C LEU A 160 12.56 1.19 0.86
N LEU A 161 12.23 2.43 0.58
CA LEU A 161 11.14 2.75 -0.33
C LEU A 161 11.68 3.35 -1.61
N TYR A 162 11.30 2.79 -2.75
CA TYR A 162 11.76 3.19 -4.07
C TYR A 162 10.62 3.87 -4.84
N VAL A 163 10.92 5.03 -5.40
CA VAL A 163 10.08 5.71 -6.38
C VAL A 163 10.82 5.74 -7.71
N VAL A 164 10.19 5.22 -8.76
CA VAL A 164 10.80 5.06 -10.08
C VAL A 164 9.98 5.83 -11.12
N GLN A 165 10.67 6.59 -11.98
CA GLN A 165 10.09 7.35 -13.09
C GLN A 165 8.94 8.30 -12.64
N GLY A 166 7.92 8.47 -13.48
CA GLY A 166 6.79 9.38 -13.32
C GLY A 166 6.96 10.69 -14.10
N PHE A 167 6.23 11.72 -13.70
CA PHE A 167 6.27 13.03 -14.34
C PHE A 167 6.65 14.12 -13.34
N SER A 168 7.46 15.06 -13.78
CA SER A 168 7.85 16.25 -13.01
C SER A 168 6.72 17.30 -12.99
N ASN A 169 6.92 18.36 -12.20
CA ASN A 169 6.01 19.51 -12.16
C ASN A 169 5.70 20.10 -13.54
N ASP A 170 6.66 20.07 -14.47
CA ASP A 170 6.48 20.67 -15.79
C ASP A 170 5.93 19.67 -16.82
N GLY A 171 5.51 18.48 -16.36
CA GLY A 171 4.96 17.41 -17.18
C GLY A 171 6.00 16.58 -17.94
N TYR A 172 7.30 16.77 -17.67
CA TYR A 172 8.36 15.97 -18.29
C TYR A 172 8.47 14.60 -17.65
N CYS A 173 8.70 13.58 -18.47
CA CYS A 173 9.00 12.24 -18.03
C CYS A 173 10.28 12.24 -17.19
N LEU A 174 10.22 11.64 -16.01
CA LEU A 174 11.37 11.37 -15.16
C LEU A 174 11.84 9.95 -15.43
N PHE A 175 13.16 9.77 -15.52
CA PHE A 175 13.79 8.46 -15.71
C PHE A 175 14.73 8.08 -14.59
N ASN A 176 14.78 8.88 -13.53
CA ASN A 176 15.57 8.57 -12.35
C ASN A 176 14.76 7.75 -11.34
N THR A 177 15.49 7.14 -10.42
CA THR A 177 14.94 6.50 -9.24
C THR A 177 15.32 7.31 -8.02
N GLU A 178 14.43 7.36 -7.03
CA GLU A 178 14.74 7.88 -5.71
C GLU A 178 14.47 6.80 -4.67
N VAL A 179 15.38 6.69 -3.69
CA VAL A 179 15.24 5.77 -2.56
C VAL A 179 15.12 6.55 -1.26
N TYR A 180 14.10 6.23 -0.46
CA TYR A 180 13.91 6.76 0.87
C TYR A 180 14.42 5.79 1.92
N ASN A 181 15.24 6.32 2.83
CA ASN A 181 15.69 5.60 4.01
C ASN A 181 14.92 6.10 5.26
N PRO A 182 14.07 5.26 5.87
CA PRO A 182 13.29 5.65 7.05
C PRO A 182 14.14 5.89 8.31
N GLN A 183 15.36 5.37 8.36
CA GLN A 183 16.27 5.56 9.51
C GLN A 183 16.89 6.96 9.51
N THR A 184 17.24 7.49 8.33
CA THR A 184 17.78 8.84 8.18
C THR A 184 16.72 9.88 7.85
N ASN A 185 15.52 9.44 7.48
CA ASN A 185 14.43 10.28 6.97
C ASN A 185 14.88 11.12 5.76
N GLN A 186 15.63 10.51 4.84
CA GLN A 186 16.21 11.19 3.68
C GLN A 186 15.98 10.38 2.40
N TRP A 187 15.84 11.12 1.30
CA TRP A 187 15.79 10.59 -0.05
C TRP A 187 17.17 10.71 -0.72
N SER A 188 17.53 9.74 -1.54
CA SER A 188 18.74 9.75 -2.37
C SER A 188 18.39 9.46 -3.82
N LEU A 189 18.97 10.22 -4.74
CA LEU A 189 18.86 9.99 -6.18
C LEU A 189 19.69 8.78 -6.59
N MET A 190 19.16 8.02 -7.53
CA MET A 190 19.79 6.84 -8.13
C MET A 190 19.52 6.84 -9.64
N ASP A 191 20.38 6.15 -10.39
CA ASP A 191 20.11 5.85 -11.78
C ASP A 191 18.84 5.01 -11.89
N GLY A 192 18.04 5.29 -12.91
CA GLY A 192 16.81 4.57 -13.17
C GLY A 192 16.99 3.37 -14.08
N PRO A 193 15.86 2.72 -14.41
CA PRO A 193 15.82 1.58 -15.32
C PRO A 193 16.44 1.89 -16.70
N ASN A 194 16.85 0.83 -17.40
CA ASN A 194 17.49 0.95 -18.71
C ASN A 194 16.49 1.48 -19.75
N ILE A 195 15.22 1.10 -19.61
CA ILE A 195 14.13 1.64 -20.43
C ILE A 195 13.52 2.86 -19.75
N GLN A 196 13.38 3.91 -20.55
CA GLN A 196 12.94 5.22 -20.13
C GLN A 196 11.47 5.43 -20.52
N VAL A 197 10.55 4.73 -19.85
CA VAL A 197 9.10 4.97 -19.98
C VAL A 197 8.58 5.68 -18.73
N ALA A 198 7.50 6.45 -18.85
CA ALA A 198 7.04 7.32 -17.76
C ALA A 198 5.91 6.75 -16.91
N ILE A 199 5.31 5.62 -17.32
CA ILE A 199 4.10 5.07 -16.69
C ILE A 199 4.26 3.58 -16.52
N GLY A 200 4.10 3.11 -15.29
CA GLY A 200 4.17 1.70 -14.96
C GLY A 200 3.67 1.43 -13.56
N PHE A 201 4.07 0.28 -13.04
CA PHE A 201 3.96 -0.01 -11.61
C PHE A 201 5.19 -0.77 -11.12
N ALA A 202 5.43 -0.73 -9.81
CA ALA A 202 6.51 -1.48 -9.20
C ALA A 202 6.00 -2.42 -8.12
N PHE A 203 6.76 -3.48 -7.89
CA PHE A 203 6.59 -4.38 -6.76
C PHE A 203 7.93 -4.96 -6.34
N SER A 204 7.96 -5.57 -5.16
CA SER A 204 9.14 -6.26 -4.66
C SER A 204 8.97 -7.76 -4.69
N PHE A 205 10.05 -8.46 -5.01
CA PHE A 205 10.11 -9.90 -4.98
C PHE A 205 11.56 -10.35 -4.70
N LYS A 206 11.74 -11.24 -3.71
CA LYS A 206 13.05 -11.76 -3.28
C LYS A 206 14.15 -10.70 -3.15
N SER A 207 13.87 -9.61 -2.43
CA SER A 207 14.81 -8.50 -2.21
C SER A 207 15.23 -7.77 -3.49
N LYS A 208 14.42 -7.83 -4.53
CA LYS A 208 14.61 -7.08 -5.78
C LYS A 208 13.38 -6.22 -6.06
N LEU A 209 13.63 -5.11 -6.74
CA LEU A 209 12.60 -4.22 -7.26
C LEU A 209 12.29 -4.63 -8.70
N TYR A 210 11.01 -4.79 -9.03
CA TYR A 210 10.54 -5.01 -10.38
C TYR A 210 9.68 -3.82 -10.80
N VAL A 211 9.91 -3.30 -12.01
CA VAL A 211 9.19 -2.19 -12.61
C VAL A 211 8.62 -2.66 -13.94
N LEU A 212 7.30 -2.63 -14.06
CA LEU A 212 6.59 -2.99 -15.28
C LEU A 212 6.11 -1.72 -15.96
N ASP A 213 6.68 -1.45 -17.11
CA ASP A 213 6.38 -0.26 -17.89
C ASP A 213 5.18 -0.50 -18.81
N ASN A 214 4.15 0.32 -18.65
CA ASN A 214 2.93 0.21 -19.45
C ASN A 214 3.23 0.48 -20.93
N GLY A 215 2.64 -0.33 -21.80
CA GLY A 215 2.84 -0.24 -23.24
C GLY A 215 4.19 -0.77 -23.70
N THR A 216 4.99 -1.35 -22.80
CA THR A 216 6.21 -2.08 -23.14
C THR A 216 6.02 -3.56 -22.86
N ALA A 217 6.80 -4.38 -23.57
CA ALA A 217 6.87 -5.81 -23.35
C ALA A 217 8.14 -6.11 -22.53
N THR A 218 8.40 -5.33 -21.48
CA THR A 218 9.64 -5.40 -20.71
C THR A 218 9.40 -5.18 -19.23
N ILE A 219 10.27 -5.78 -18.42
CA ILE A 219 10.32 -5.60 -16.97
C ILE A 219 11.73 -5.18 -16.61
N ASP A 220 11.89 -4.03 -15.98
CA ASP A 220 13.17 -3.63 -15.40
C ASP A 220 13.25 -4.13 -13.96
N MET A 221 14.31 -4.89 -13.67
CA MET A 221 14.59 -5.47 -12.36
C MET A 221 15.84 -4.82 -11.78
N TYR A 222 15.73 -4.24 -10.59
CA TYR A 222 16.86 -3.74 -9.83
C TYR A 222 17.21 -4.69 -8.68
N ASP A 223 18.43 -5.19 -8.70
CA ASP A 223 18.98 -6.01 -7.62
C ASP A 223 19.63 -5.10 -6.57
N THR A 224 19.09 -5.12 -5.34
CA THR A 224 19.55 -4.24 -4.25
C THR A 224 20.96 -4.58 -3.75
N LYS A 225 21.43 -5.81 -4.00
CA LYS A 225 22.75 -6.29 -3.55
C LYS A 225 23.84 -5.89 -4.52
N THR A 226 23.63 -6.12 -5.81
CA THR A 226 24.59 -5.75 -6.86
C THR A 226 24.48 -4.28 -7.26
N LYS A 227 23.33 -3.64 -6.95
CA LYS A 227 22.98 -2.27 -7.31
C LYS A 227 22.95 -2.05 -8.82
N THR A 228 22.38 -3.01 -9.54
CA THR A 228 22.32 -3.00 -11.00
C THR A 228 20.89 -3.19 -11.49
N TRP A 229 20.58 -2.51 -12.59
CA TRP A 229 19.36 -2.71 -13.36
C TRP A 229 19.58 -3.75 -14.45
N GLU A 230 18.66 -4.70 -14.56
CA GLU A 230 18.61 -5.72 -15.59
C GLU A 230 17.24 -5.68 -16.27
N MET A 231 17.22 -5.80 -17.59
CA MET A 231 15.98 -5.88 -18.36
C MET A 231 15.60 -7.35 -18.55
N LEU A 232 14.33 -7.66 -18.28
CA LEU A 232 13.71 -8.92 -18.60
C LEU A 232 12.70 -8.69 -19.72
N GLU A 233 12.72 -9.54 -20.75
CA GLU A 233 11.68 -9.51 -21.78
C GLU A 233 10.37 -10.08 -21.22
N SER A 234 9.29 -9.35 -21.40
CA SER A 234 7.94 -9.85 -21.27
C SER A 234 7.43 -10.21 -22.67
N ASN A 235 6.74 -11.34 -22.81
CA ASN A 235 6.06 -11.66 -24.07
C ASN A 235 4.72 -10.93 -24.22
N GLU A 236 4.37 -10.05 -23.28
CA GLU A 236 3.07 -9.40 -23.23
C GLU A 236 3.18 -7.88 -23.11
N LEU A 237 2.61 -7.17 -24.08
CA LEU A 237 2.24 -5.76 -23.93
C LEU A 237 1.03 -5.68 -22.99
N ALA A 238 1.11 -4.81 -21.98
CA ALA A 238 0.01 -4.54 -21.05
C ALA A 238 -0.13 -3.03 -20.81
N ALA A 239 -1.37 -2.55 -20.73
CA ALA A 239 -1.71 -1.19 -20.32
C ALA A 239 -2.37 -1.25 -18.95
N VAL A 240 -1.55 -1.47 -17.91
CA VAL A 240 -2.04 -1.75 -16.56
C VAL A 240 -2.54 -0.48 -15.89
N TYR A 241 -3.80 -0.48 -15.45
CA TYR A 241 -4.41 0.66 -14.76
C TYR A 241 -4.75 0.37 -13.29
N SER A 242 -4.61 -0.88 -12.87
CA SER A 242 -4.74 -1.32 -11.48
C SER A 242 -3.98 -2.62 -11.27
N TYR A 243 -3.29 -2.76 -10.14
CA TYR A 243 -2.61 -3.98 -9.77
C TYR A 243 -2.68 -4.22 -8.26
N THR A 244 -2.41 -5.44 -7.84
CA THR A 244 -2.18 -5.80 -6.44
C THR A 244 -1.24 -6.99 -6.37
N VAL A 245 -0.49 -7.12 -5.28
CA VAL A 245 0.43 -8.24 -5.06
C VAL A 245 -0.15 -9.13 -3.98
N VAL A 246 -0.40 -10.39 -4.31
CA VAL A 246 -0.93 -11.39 -3.37
C VAL A 246 -0.04 -12.62 -3.42
N ARG A 247 0.53 -13.00 -2.27
CA ARG A 247 1.42 -14.17 -2.13
C ARG A 247 2.52 -14.23 -3.20
N ASN A 248 3.22 -13.11 -3.39
CA ASN A 248 4.31 -12.95 -4.37
C ASN A 248 3.91 -13.01 -5.85
N LYS A 249 2.62 -13.13 -6.19
CA LYS A 249 2.14 -12.97 -7.57
C LYS A 249 1.51 -11.60 -7.75
N VAL A 250 1.67 -11.05 -8.95
CA VAL A 250 1.04 -9.78 -9.32
C VAL A 250 -0.24 -10.09 -10.06
N TYR A 251 -1.34 -9.51 -9.58
CA TYR A 251 -2.63 -9.52 -10.25
C TYR A 251 -2.90 -8.13 -10.79
N PHE A 252 -3.28 -8.02 -12.06
CA PHE A 252 -3.44 -6.72 -12.71
C PHE A 252 -4.60 -6.67 -13.69
N LEU A 253 -5.16 -5.47 -13.86
CA LEU A 253 -6.16 -5.17 -14.87
C LEU A 253 -5.53 -4.34 -15.99
N ASP A 254 -5.82 -4.75 -17.22
CA ASP A 254 -5.27 -4.20 -18.46
C ASP A 254 -6.38 -3.53 -19.26
N SER A 255 -6.21 -2.27 -19.67
CA SER A 255 -7.23 -1.52 -20.39
C SER A 255 -7.50 -2.07 -21.78
N GLU A 256 -6.50 -2.71 -22.40
CA GLU A 256 -6.62 -3.33 -23.73
C GLU A 256 -7.30 -4.70 -23.69
N ARG A 257 -7.49 -5.28 -22.49
CA ARG A 257 -8.03 -6.64 -22.31
C ARG A 257 -9.12 -6.67 -21.24
N PRO A 258 -10.26 -6.01 -21.46
CA PRO A 258 -11.37 -6.00 -20.50
C PRO A 258 -11.89 -7.42 -20.22
N GLY A 259 -12.29 -7.68 -18.97
CA GLY A 259 -12.84 -8.98 -18.54
C GLY A 259 -11.82 -10.08 -18.26
N ARG A 260 -10.53 -9.76 -18.30
CA ARG A 260 -9.44 -10.67 -17.90
C ARG A 260 -8.65 -10.03 -16.77
N LEU A 261 -8.33 -10.83 -15.76
CA LEU A 261 -7.33 -10.52 -14.75
C LEU A 261 -6.01 -11.13 -15.22
N GLY A 262 -5.02 -10.30 -15.48
CA GLY A 262 -3.66 -10.75 -15.72
C GLY A 262 -3.01 -11.21 -14.43
N VAL A 263 -2.22 -12.27 -14.50
CA VAL A 263 -1.44 -12.82 -13.39
C VAL A 263 -0.01 -12.98 -13.86
N PHE A 264 0.91 -12.26 -13.22
CA PHE A 264 2.33 -12.43 -13.41
C PHE A 264 2.93 -13.16 -12.20
N ASP A 265 3.61 -14.27 -12.50
CA ASP A 265 4.38 -15.04 -11.52
C ASP A 265 5.88 -14.75 -11.72
N PRO A 266 6.50 -13.95 -10.84
CA PRO A 266 7.91 -13.59 -10.96
C PRO A 266 8.85 -14.76 -10.61
N GLU A 267 8.39 -15.82 -9.94
CA GLU A 267 9.21 -17.02 -9.69
C GLU A 267 9.44 -17.79 -11.00
N GLU A 268 8.36 -17.98 -11.77
CA GLU A 268 8.37 -18.76 -13.01
C GLU A 268 8.57 -17.89 -14.26
N ASN A 269 8.66 -16.56 -14.09
CA ASN A 269 8.57 -15.57 -15.18
C ASN A 269 7.43 -15.88 -16.16
N SER A 270 6.25 -16.18 -15.62
CA SER A 270 5.11 -16.66 -16.41
C SER A 270 3.90 -15.75 -16.30
N TRP A 271 3.14 -15.70 -17.39
CA TRP A 271 1.96 -14.86 -17.53
C TRP A 271 0.75 -15.74 -17.78
N THR A 272 -0.27 -15.59 -16.95
CA THR A 272 -1.55 -16.28 -17.11
C THR A 272 -2.69 -15.29 -17.01
N ARG A 273 -3.90 -15.72 -17.41
CA ARG A 273 -5.10 -14.89 -17.34
C ARG A 273 -6.24 -15.68 -16.77
N VAL A 274 -7.01 -15.03 -15.90
CA VAL A 274 -8.24 -15.59 -15.37
C VAL A 274 -9.41 -14.72 -15.78
N PHE A 275 -10.57 -15.34 -16.02
CA PHE A 275 -11.78 -14.59 -16.32
C PHE A 275 -12.21 -13.76 -15.11
N VAL A 276 -12.68 -12.55 -15.37
CA VAL A 276 -13.36 -11.69 -14.40
C VAL A 276 -14.78 -11.50 -14.91
N PRO A 277 -15.81 -11.65 -14.06
CA PRO A 277 -17.17 -11.29 -14.44
C PRO A 277 -17.16 -9.92 -15.12
N THR A 278 -17.83 -9.78 -16.26
CA THR A 278 -17.96 -8.52 -16.99
C THR A 278 -19.39 -8.00 -16.87
N GLU A 279 -19.55 -6.70 -16.61
CA GLU A 279 -20.84 -6.02 -16.73
C GLU A 279 -20.94 -5.35 -18.11
N PRO A 280 -22.17 -5.14 -18.64
CA PRO A 280 -22.40 -4.64 -20.00
C PRO A 280 -21.76 -3.28 -20.33
N ARG A 281 -21.30 -2.53 -19.34
CA ARG A 281 -20.68 -1.20 -19.50
C ARG A 281 -19.14 -1.18 -19.39
N GLY A 282 -18.50 -2.33 -19.22
CA GLY A 282 -17.05 -2.41 -19.00
C GLY A 282 -16.65 -1.93 -17.60
N PHE A 283 -15.83 -2.70 -16.90
CA PHE A 283 -15.46 -2.38 -15.53
C PHE A 283 -14.27 -1.41 -15.47
N GLN A 284 -14.46 -0.20 -14.94
CA GLN A 284 -13.38 0.58 -14.34
C GLN A 284 -13.13 0.10 -12.89
N SER A 285 -12.80 -1.17 -12.71
CA SER A 285 -12.61 -1.72 -11.37
C SER A 285 -11.22 -1.41 -10.83
N LYS A 286 -11.08 -1.38 -9.51
CA LYS A 286 -9.77 -1.33 -8.86
C LYS A 286 -9.51 -2.61 -8.10
N LEU A 287 -8.24 -3.00 -8.08
CA LEU A 287 -7.77 -4.18 -7.36
C LEU A 287 -7.33 -3.80 -5.95
N GLY A 288 -7.50 -4.75 -5.05
CA GLY A 288 -6.83 -4.75 -3.77
C GLY A 288 -6.71 -6.17 -3.25
N GLN A 289 -6.28 -6.28 -2.01
CA GLN A 289 -6.09 -7.57 -1.37
C GLN A 289 -6.59 -7.56 0.06
N TRP A 290 -7.04 -8.72 0.51
CA TRP A 290 -7.46 -8.94 1.87
C TRP A 290 -7.40 -10.43 2.20
N ASN A 291 -6.81 -10.80 3.35
CA ASN A 291 -6.68 -12.20 3.77
C ASN A 291 -6.06 -13.12 2.70
N ASN A 292 -5.02 -12.62 2.02
CA ASN A 292 -4.34 -13.30 0.91
C ASN A 292 -5.24 -13.68 -0.28
N LYS A 293 -6.31 -12.91 -0.50
CA LYS A 293 -7.26 -13.05 -1.61
C LYS A 293 -7.27 -11.76 -2.41
N VAL A 294 -7.62 -11.87 -3.68
CA VAL A 294 -7.75 -10.73 -4.58
C VAL A 294 -9.17 -10.16 -4.45
N LEU A 295 -9.24 -8.85 -4.23
CA LEU A 295 -10.48 -8.08 -4.23
C LEU A 295 -10.59 -7.29 -5.52
N LEU A 296 -11.81 -7.19 -6.02
CA LEU A 296 -12.17 -6.29 -7.12
C LEU A 296 -13.27 -5.34 -6.62
N PHE A 297 -12.93 -4.06 -6.56
CA PHE A 297 -13.85 -2.99 -6.18
C PHE A 297 -14.50 -2.41 -7.42
N LEU A 298 -15.83 -2.54 -7.53
CA LEU A 298 -16.56 -2.17 -8.73
C LEU A 298 -16.95 -0.69 -8.69
N ARG A 299 -16.29 0.16 -9.48
CA ARG A 299 -16.54 1.61 -9.48
C ARG A 299 -17.93 2.00 -9.97
N GLY A 300 -18.62 1.14 -10.74
CA GLY A 300 -19.98 1.39 -11.21
C GLY A 300 -21.08 1.15 -10.16
N SER A 301 -20.75 0.58 -9.01
CA SER A 301 -21.73 0.21 -7.97
C SER A 301 -21.10 0.35 -6.58
N VAL A 302 -21.40 1.44 -5.88
CA VAL A 302 -20.88 1.70 -4.53
C VAL A 302 -21.17 0.51 -3.62
N GLY A 303 -20.15 0.06 -2.90
CA GLY A 303 -20.25 -1.05 -1.95
C GLY A 303 -20.23 -2.45 -2.55
N LYS A 304 -20.23 -2.60 -3.88
CA LYS A 304 -20.09 -3.91 -4.53
C LYS A 304 -18.61 -4.28 -4.67
N THR A 305 -18.22 -5.28 -3.90
CA THR A 305 -16.87 -5.87 -3.91
C THR A 305 -17.02 -7.34 -4.24
N ILE A 306 -16.22 -7.86 -5.16
CA ILE A 306 -16.12 -9.31 -5.41
C ILE A 306 -14.73 -9.80 -5.01
N ILE A 307 -14.63 -11.07 -4.63
CA ILE A 307 -13.40 -11.67 -4.07
C ILE A 307 -13.11 -13.01 -4.73
N ASN A 308 -11.82 -13.31 -4.93
CA ASN A 308 -11.34 -14.60 -5.40
C ASN A 308 -10.15 -15.10 -4.57
N ASP A 309 -10.16 -16.40 -4.23
CA ASP A 309 -9.06 -17.10 -3.59
C ASP A 309 -8.36 -18.03 -4.59
N PHE A 310 -7.32 -17.50 -5.25
CA PHE A 310 -6.56 -18.24 -6.28
C PHE A 310 -5.66 -19.36 -5.73
N ASN A 311 -5.70 -19.65 -4.42
CA ASN A 311 -4.92 -20.73 -3.82
C ASN A 311 -5.68 -22.05 -3.68
N LYS A 312 -7.00 -22.06 -3.87
CA LYS A 312 -7.75 -23.32 -3.89
C LYS A 312 -7.51 -24.01 -5.23
N GLU A 313 -7.26 -25.32 -5.20
CA GLU A 313 -6.84 -26.15 -6.36
C GLU A 313 -7.79 -26.03 -7.57
N GLU A 314 -9.05 -25.70 -7.33
CA GLU A 314 -9.97 -25.16 -8.32
C GLU A 314 -10.03 -23.65 -8.11
N GLY A 315 -9.56 -22.87 -9.09
CA GLY A 315 -9.60 -21.40 -9.08
C GLY A 315 -11.01 -20.89 -8.83
N SER A 316 -11.35 -20.75 -7.55
CA SER A 316 -12.73 -20.58 -7.09
C SER A 316 -13.39 -19.43 -7.82
N GLU A 317 -14.61 -19.64 -8.30
CA GLU A 317 -15.34 -18.60 -9.02
C GLU A 317 -15.38 -17.30 -8.22
N TRP A 318 -15.35 -16.17 -8.94
CA TRP A 318 -15.57 -14.87 -8.32
C TRP A 318 -16.91 -14.87 -7.60
N ARG A 319 -16.92 -14.38 -6.36
CA ARG A 319 -18.11 -14.29 -5.53
C ARG A 319 -18.24 -12.91 -4.90
N ASP A 320 -19.45 -12.53 -4.56
CA ASP A 320 -19.71 -11.33 -3.79
C ASP A 320 -19.00 -11.39 -2.42
N CYS A 321 -18.41 -10.27 -2.02
CA CYS A 321 -17.74 -10.11 -0.74
C CYS A 321 -18.66 -9.39 0.24
N ASP A 322 -19.48 -10.15 0.97
CA ASP A 322 -20.40 -9.59 1.98
C ASP A 322 -19.71 -8.93 3.17
N GLN A 323 -18.43 -9.26 3.39
CA GLN A 323 -17.66 -8.79 4.53
C GLN A 323 -17.10 -7.37 4.33
N ILE A 324 -16.76 -7.01 3.09
CA ILE A 324 -16.17 -5.70 2.76
C ILE A 324 -17.19 -4.88 1.98
N LYS A 325 -17.98 -4.12 2.73
CA LYS A 325 -18.97 -3.18 2.19
C LYS A 325 -18.45 -1.76 2.32
N LEU A 326 -17.95 -1.23 1.20
CA LEU A 326 -17.45 0.14 1.12
C LEU A 326 -18.60 1.15 1.16
N SER A 327 -18.40 2.26 1.86
CA SER A 327 -19.37 3.36 1.90
C SER A 327 -19.18 4.39 0.78
N GLY A 328 -18.11 4.28 -0.02
CA GLY A 328 -17.79 5.17 -1.15
C GLY A 328 -17.08 4.45 -2.29
N TYR A 329 -16.51 5.22 -3.21
CA TYR A 329 -15.73 4.70 -4.33
C TYR A 329 -14.30 4.42 -3.91
N HIS A 330 -13.80 3.21 -4.16
CA HIS A 330 -12.42 2.84 -3.88
C HIS A 330 -11.42 3.65 -4.72
N VAL A 331 -10.35 4.13 -4.08
CA VAL A 331 -9.21 4.77 -4.75
C VAL A 331 -7.94 3.94 -4.56
N TYR A 332 -7.60 3.64 -3.30
CA TYR A 332 -6.46 2.83 -2.89
C TYR A 332 -6.83 1.95 -1.70
N SER A 333 -6.15 0.83 -1.57
CA SER A 333 -6.20 0.01 -0.35
C SER A 333 -4.82 -0.53 -0.02
N VAL A 334 -4.45 -0.44 1.25
CA VAL A 334 -3.20 -1.01 1.77
C VAL A 334 -3.48 -1.91 2.96
N LEU A 335 -2.64 -2.91 3.14
CA LEU A 335 -2.66 -3.80 4.30
C LEU A 335 -1.58 -3.37 5.28
N ILE A 336 -1.96 -3.14 6.53
CA ILE A 336 -1.07 -2.80 7.62
C ILE A 336 -1.11 -3.93 8.66
N LYS A 337 0.07 -4.38 9.11
CA LYS A 337 0.19 -5.41 10.15
C LYS A 337 0.75 -4.76 11.41
N PHE A 338 0.06 -4.87 12.54
CA PHE A 338 0.47 -4.28 13.82
C PHE A 338 0.06 -5.11 15.06
#